data_AF-A0A259LNL5-F1
#
_entry.id   AF-A0A259LNL5-F1
#
_cell.length_a   1.000
_cell.length_b   1.000
_cell.length_c   1.000
_cell.angle_alpha   90.00
_cell.angle_beta   90.00
_cell.angle_gamma   90.00
#
_symmetry.space_group_name_H-M   'P 1'
#
loop_
_entity.id
_entity.type
_entity.pdbx_description
1 polymer ?
#
loop_
_entity_poly.entity_id
_entity_poly.type
_entity_poly.pdbx_seq_one_letter_code
_entity_poly.pdbx_strand_id
1 'polypeptide(L)' 'MEREESLRLEAYLKEKLHPGLRLVARDKAADSMEVYLGAEFIAVVYKDEDEG' A
#
# COMPACT_ATOMS: atom_id res chain seq x y z
N MET A 1 4.84 8.03 3.83
CA MET A 1 3.99 7.13 4.60
C MET A 1 4.86 6.51 5.65
N GLU A 2 4.44 6.63 6.90
CA GLU A 2 5.17 6.06 8.02
C GLU A 2 5.08 4.52 7.98
N ARG A 3 6.08 3.84 8.56
CA ARG A 3 6.13 2.37 8.59
C ARG A 3 4.88 1.77 9.23
N GLU A 4 4.39 2.40 10.30
CA GLU A 4 3.20 1.93 11.02
C GLU A 4 1.92 2.07 10.19
N GLU A 5 1.78 3.18 9.46
CA GLU A 5 0.66 3.44 8.54
C GLU A 5 0.64 2.40 7.42
N SER A 6 1.82 2.08 6.86
CA SER A 6 2.00 1.07 5.82
C SER A 6 1.55 -0.33 6.28
N LEU A 7 1.91 -0.71 7.52
CA LEU A 7 1.51 -2.00 8.10
C LEU A 7 -0.01 -2.07 8.36
N ARG A 8 -0.59 -0.99 8.87
CA ARG A 8 -2.05 -0.90 9.09
C ARG A 8 -2.81 -0.98 7.77
N LEU A 9 -2.35 -0.28 6.75
CA LEU A 9 -2.94 -0.30 5.41
C LEU A 9 -2.84 -1.69 4.76
N GLU A 10 -1.69 -2.35 4.86
CA GLU A 10 -1.53 -3.72 4.33
C GLU A 10 -2.49 -4.70 5.00
N ALA A 11 -2.60 -4.66 6.34
CA ALA A 11 -3.53 -5.51 7.08
C ALA A 11 -5.00 -5.27 6.67
N TYR A 12 -5.38 -4.00 6.52
CA TYR A 12 -6.72 -3.62 6.08
C TYR A 12 -7.04 -4.15 4.68
N LEU A 13 -6.14 -3.97 3.70
CA LEU A 13 -6.36 -4.45 2.33
C LEU A 13 -6.35 -5.98 2.25
N LYS A 14 -5.54 -6.66 3.07
CA LYS A 14 -5.56 -8.11 3.19
C LYS A 14 -6.92 -8.63 3.69
N GLU A 15 -7.50 -7.96 4.68
CA GLU A 15 -8.81 -8.30 5.23
C GLU A 15 -9.94 -8.02 4.22
N LYS A 16 -9.90 -6.87 3.53
CA LYS A 16 -10.99 -6.43 2.65
C LYS A 16 -10.97 -7.03 1.26
N LEU A 17 -9.79 -7.30 0.70
CA LEU A 17 -9.63 -7.70 -0.69
C LEU A 17 -9.09 -9.12 -0.82
N HIS A 18 -7.85 -9.35 -0.37
CA HIS A 18 -7.21 -10.66 -0.51
C HIS A 18 -6.00 -10.83 0.43
N PRO A 19 -5.89 -11.95 1.18
CA PRO A 19 -4.83 -12.14 2.18
C PRO A 19 -3.41 -12.22 1.61
N GLY A 20 -3.28 -12.56 0.33
CA GLY A 20 -2.01 -12.64 -0.39
C GLY A 20 -1.44 -11.31 -0.90
N LEU A 21 -2.12 -10.19 -0.64
CA LEU A 21 -1.62 -8.86 -1.04
C LEU A 21 -0.34 -8.51 -0.28
N ARG A 22 0.57 -7.81 -0.93
CA ARG A 22 1.80 -7.26 -0.34
C ARG A 22 1.97 -5.82 -0.76
N LEU A 23 2.20 -4.93 0.20
CA LEU A 23 2.43 -3.52 -0.04
C LEU A 23 3.92 -3.21 0.10
N VAL A 24 4.48 -2.52 -0.89
CA VAL A 24 5.90 -2.16 -0.95
C VAL A 24 6.03 -0.65 -1.03
N ALA A 25 6.75 -0.07 -0.07
CA ALA A 25 7.04 1.36 -0.08
C ALA A 25 7.95 1.71 -1.26
N ARG A 26 7.72 2.87 -1.88
CA ARG A 26 8.52 3.35 -3.00
C ARG A 26 9.66 4.22 -2.48
N ASP A 27 10.89 3.96 -2.93
CA ASP A 27 12.08 4.69 -2.46
C ASP A 27 12.05 6.20 -2.77
N LYS A 28 11.31 6.60 -3.82
CA LYS A 28 11.28 7.98 -4.31
C LYS A 28 9.94 8.70 -4.07
N ALA A 29 8.92 8.01 -3.59
CA ALA A 29 7.57 8.55 -3.45
C ALA A 29 7.04 8.21 -2.06
N ALA A 30 7.04 9.20 -1.17
CA ALA A 30 6.60 9.03 0.21
C ALA A 30 5.07 8.91 0.32
N ASP A 31 4.33 9.35 -0.68
CA ASP A 31 2.87 9.38 -0.72
C ASP A 31 2.24 8.09 -1.27
N SER A 32 3.04 7.10 -1.65
CA SER A 32 2.50 5.94 -2.39
C SER A 32 3.21 4.62 -2.13
N MET A 33 2.47 3.53 -2.36
CA MET A 33 2.97 2.15 -2.28
C MET A 33 2.56 1.34 -3.50
N GLU A 34 3.42 0.42 -3.90
CA GLU A 34 3.10 -0.59 -4.89
C GLU A 34 2.39 -1.78 -4.24
N VAL A 35 1.37 -2.29 -4.92
CA VAL A 35 0.60 -3.46 -4.49
C VAL A 35 0.94 -4.64 -5.38
N TYR A 36 1.27 -5.75 -4.73
CA TYR A 36 1.59 -7.02 -5.38
C TYR A 36 0.67 -8.13 -4.93
N LEU A 37 0.40 -9.08 -5.83
CA LEU A 37 -0.17 -10.39 -5.51
C LEU A 37 0.84 -11.47 -5.93
N GLY A 38 1.50 -12.08 -4.95
CA GLY A 38 2.65 -12.94 -5.23
C GLY A 38 3.79 -12.15 -5.88
N ALA A 39 4.17 -12.54 -7.11
CA ALA A 39 5.20 -11.87 -7.90
C ALA A 39 4.65 -10.83 -8.89
N GLU A 40 3.32 -10.72 -9.01
CA GLU A 40 2.67 -9.83 -9.97
C GLU A 40 2.39 -8.45 -9.35
N PHE A 41 2.79 -7.39 -10.05
CA PHE A 41 2.40 -6.02 -9.73
C PHE A 41 0.98 -5.76 -10.22
N ILE A 42 0.10 -5.25 -9.36
CA ILE A 42 -1.31 -5.08 -9.70
C ILE A 42 -1.79 -3.62 -9.62
N ALA A 43 -1.22 -2.79 -8.76
CA ALA A 43 -1.68 -1.41 -8.57
C ALA A 43 -0.68 -0.54 -7.79
N VAL A 44 -0.94 0.77 -7.74
CA VAL A 44 -0.32 1.72 -6.80
C VAL A 44 -1.43 2.29 -5.91
N VAL A 45 -1.19 2.34 -4.60
CA VAL A 45 -2.04 3.07 -3.64
C VAL A 45 -1.37 4.40 -3.35
N TYR A 46 -2.15 5.47 -3.44
CA TYR A 46 -1.73 6.81 -3.04
C TYR A 46 -2.41 7.15 -1.72
N LYS A 47 -1.66 7.75 -0.81
CA LYS A 47 -2.20 8.45 0.33
C LYS A 47 -2.86 9.72 -0.21
N ASP A 48 -4.12 9.89 0.12
CA ASP A 48 -4.78 11.16 -0.13
C ASP A 48 -4.24 12.18 0.88
N GLU A 49 -3.53 13.18 0.38
CA GLU A 49 -3.18 14.37 1.14
C GLU A 49 -4.22 15.43 0.78
N ASP A 50 -5.41 15.32 1.38
CA ASP A 50 -6.48 16.32 1.27
C ASP A 50 -5.92 17.68 1.74
N GLU A 51 -5.45 18.51 0.80
CA GLU A 51 -5.51 19.97 0.90
C GLU A 51 -6.95 20.40 0.59
N GLY A 52 -7.88 20.11 1.51
CA GLY A 52 -9.27 20.57 1.50
C GLY A 52 -9.52 21.66 2.52
#